data_AF-A0A7C3X1H4-F1
#
_entry.id   AF-A0A7C3X1H4-F1
#
_cell.length_a   1.000
_cell.length_b   1.000
_cell.length_c   1.000
_cell.angle_alpha   90.00
_cell.angle_beta   90.00
_cell.angle_gamma   90.00
#
_symmetry.space_group_name_H-M   'P 1'
#
loop_
_entity.id
_entity.type
_entity.pdbx_description
1 polymer ?
#
loop_
_entity_poly.entity_id
_entity_poly.type
_entity_poly.pdbx_seq_one_letter_code
_entity_poly.pdbx_strand_id
1 'polypeptide(L)' 'MTEKGTLRVKTGLAEMLKGGVIMDVTTPEQARIAEEAGAVAVMALERVPADIRAAGGVARMADPSVIEAILEAAPIPV' A
#
# COMPACT_ATOMS: atom_id res chain seq x y z
N MET A 1 20.20 -24.26 11.24
CA MET A 1 18.95 -23.49 11.37
C MET A 1 18.50 -23.09 9.97
N THR A 2 17.25 -23.33 9.58
CA THR A 2 16.75 -22.90 8.27
C THR A 2 16.49 -21.40 8.29
N GLU A 3 17.10 -20.67 7.36
CA GLU A 3 16.90 -19.23 7.21
C GLU A 3 15.51 -18.97 6.59
N LYS A 4 14.69 -18.15 7.25
CA LYS A 4 13.36 -17.74 6.77
C LYS A 4 13.44 -16.34 6.14
N GLY A 5 12.66 -16.10 5.09
CA GLY A 5 12.58 -14.78 4.45
C GLY A 5 13.93 -14.35 3.85
N THR A 6 14.61 -15.29 3.16
CA THR A 6 15.89 -15.03 2.50
C THR A 6 15.77 -13.90 1.49
N LEU A 7 16.91 -13.28 1.15
CA LEU A 7 16.95 -12.20 0.17
C LEU A 7 16.27 -12.59 -1.14
N ARG A 8 16.50 -13.83 -1.62
CA ARG A 8 15.87 -14.35 -2.83
C ARG A 8 14.34 -14.27 -2.80
N VAL A 9 13.71 -14.59 -1.66
CA VAL A 9 12.25 -14.53 -1.52
C VAL A 9 11.77 -13.08 -1.50
N LYS A 10 12.45 -12.20 -0.75
CA LYS A 10 12.09 -10.77 -0.65
C LYS A 10 12.21 -10.05 -1.98
N THR A 11 13.33 -10.25 -2.69
CA THR A 11 13.52 -9.67 -4.02
C THR A 11 12.53 -10.27 -5.01
N GLY A 12 12.27 -11.58 -4.97
CA GLY A 12 11.28 -12.23 -5.82
C GLY A 12 9.89 -11.62 -5.70
N LEU A 13 9.44 -11.27 -4.48
CA LEU A 13 8.17 -10.57 -4.28
C LEU A 13 8.16 -9.18 -4.94
N ALA A 14 9.24 -8.41 -4.79
CA ALA A 14 9.34 -7.08 -5.41
C ALA A 14 9.38 -7.16 -6.95
N GLU A 15 9.99 -8.20 -7.52
CA GLU A 15 10.03 -8.43 -8.96
C GLU A 15 8.64 -8.66 -9.56
N MET A 16 7.69 -9.23 -8.80
CA MET A 16 6.29 -9.43 -9.25
C MET A 16 5.54 -8.11 -9.50
N LEU A 17 5.99 -7.00 -8.91
CA LEU A 17 5.36 -5.68 -9.06
C LEU A 17 5.91 -4.87 -10.25
N LYS A 18 6.90 -5.41 -10.98
CA LYS A 18 7.53 -4.70 -12.10
C LYS A 18 6.53 -4.43 -13.23
N GLY A 19 6.61 -3.23 -13.79
CA GLY A 19 5.76 -2.79 -14.90
C GLY A 19 4.37 -2.33 -14.49
N GLY A 20 4.04 -2.38 -13.20
CA GLY A 20 2.78 -1.87 -12.66
C GLY A 20 2.88 -0.48 -12.05
N VAL A 21 1.73 0.00 -11.57
CA VAL A 21 1.58 1.23 -10.80
C VAL A 21 1.12 0.87 -9.39
N ILE A 22 1.76 1.49 -8.38
CA ILE A 22 1.33 1.42 -6.98
C ILE A 22 0.65 2.75 -6.65
N MET A 23 -0.56 2.71 -6.09
CA MET A 23 -1.37 3.91 -5.85
C MET A 23 -1.52 4.22 -4.35
N ASP A 24 -1.30 5.47 -3.97
CA ASP A 24 -1.58 5.98 -2.62
C ASP A 24 -3.09 6.03 -2.38
N VAL A 25 -3.56 5.40 -1.29
CA VAL A 25 -4.97 5.37 -0.91
C VAL A 25 -5.14 5.64 0.58
N THR A 26 -6.25 6.28 0.96
CA THR A 26 -6.57 6.60 2.36
C THR A 26 -7.90 5.99 2.81
N THR A 27 -8.66 5.37 1.90
CA THR A 27 -9.94 4.73 2.21
C THR A 27 -10.11 3.40 1.47
N PRO A 28 -10.95 2.49 1.99
CA PRO A 28 -11.33 1.25 1.30
C PRO A 28 -11.88 1.47 -0.11
N GLU A 29 -12.61 2.57 -0.32
CA GLU A 29 -13.19 2.89 -1.62
C GLU A 29 -12.12 3.27 -2.65
N GLN A 30 -11.12 4.07 -2.23
CA GLN A 30 -9.99 4.39 -3.10
C GLN A 30 -9.19 3.14 -3.47
N ALA A 31 -9.07 2.16 -2.56
CA ALA A 31 -8.40 0.89 -2.84
C ALA A 31 -9.11 0.09 -3.95
N ARG A 32 -10.44 0.02 -3.93
CA ARG A 32 -11.23 -0.62 -5.00
C ARG A 32 -11.08 0.12 -6.33
N ILE A 33 -11.14 1.45 -6.32
CA ILE A 33 -10.94 2.26 -7.53
C ILE A 33 -9.55 2.02 -8.11
N ALA A 34 -8.51 1.93 -7.26
CA ALA A 34 -7.15 1.64 -7.69
C ALA A 34 -7.02 0.25 -8.31
N GLU A 35 -7.64 -0.77 -7.70
CA GLU A 35 -7.72 -2.13 -8.26
C GLU A 35 -8.39 -2.13 -9.64
N GLU A 36 -9.58 -1.52 -9.76
CA GLU A 36 -10.34 -1.43 -11.01
C GLU A 36 -9.56 -0.68 -12.10
N ALA A 37 -8.75 0.30 -11.72
CA ALA A 37 -7.85 1.03 -12.61
C ALA A 37 -6.60 0.23 -13.04
N GLY A 38 -6.39 -0.97 -12.49
CA GLY A 38 -5.27 -1.85 -12.83
C GLY A 38 -3.99 -1.60 -12.03
N ALA A 39 -4.10 -1.02 -10.82
CA ALA A 39 -2.97 -0.95 -9.90
C ALA A 39 -2.49 -2.35 -9.52
N VAL A 40 -1.17 -2.55 -9.44
CA VAL A 40 -0.59 -3.84 -9.02
C VAL A 40 -0.46 -3.98 -7.51
N ALA A 41 -0.57 -2.86 -6.79
CA ALA A 41 -0.61 -2.76 -5.34
C ALA A 41 -1.15 -1.37 -4.94
N VAL A 42 -1.53 -1.21 -3.68
CA VAL A 42 -1.87 0.09 -3.09
C VAL A 42 -0.95 0.39 -1.91
N MET A 43 -0.75 1.67 -1.59
CA MET A 43 -0.07 2.12 -0.39
C MET A 43 -1.08 2.77 0.55
N ALA A 44 -1.35 2.15 1.69
CA ALA A 44 -2.29 2.66 2.68
C ALA A 44 -1.68 3.79 3.53
N LEU A 45 -2.27 4.98 3.49
CA LEU A 45 -1.84 6.15 4.25
C LEU A 45 -2.99 6.79 5.02
N GLU A 46 -2.67 7.52 6.08
CA GLU A 46 -3.66 8.37 6.77
C GLU A 46 -4.12 9.52 5.86
N ARG A 47 -3.19 10.08 5.07
CA ARG A 47 -3.38 11.23 4.18
C ARG A 47 -2.44 11.12 2.99
N VAL A 48 -2.87 11.60 1.83
CA VAL A 48 -2.02 11.67 0.64
C VAL A 48 -0.91 12.74 0.81
N PRO A 49 0.23 12.63 0.12
CA PRO A 49 1.35 13.55 0.28
C PRO A 49 1.01 15.03 0.07
N ALA A 50 0.03 15.33 -0.81
CA ALA A 50 -0.43 16.70 -1.02
C ALA A 50 -1.05 17.30 0.25
N ASP A 51 -1.90 16.54 0.94
CA ASP A 51 -2.56 16.95 2.17
C ASP A 51 -1.59 17.03 3.35
N ILE A 52 -0.64 16.09 3.43
CA ILE A 52 0.44 16.14 4.44
C ILE A 52 1.22 17.45 4.32
N ARG A 53 1.58 17.85 3.09
CA ARG A 53 2.29 19.12 2.86
C ARG A 53 1.44 20.34 3.19
N ALA A 54 0.15 20.32 2.85
CA ALA A 54 -0.76 21.43 3.12
C ALA A 54 -1.05 21.62 4.61
N ALA A 55 -1.25 20.52 5.36
CA ALA A 55 -1.54 20.57 6.79
C ALA A 55 -0.29 20.88 7.64
N GLY A 56 0.90 20.50 7.18
CA GLY A 56 2.13 20.57 7.95
C GLY A 56 2.11 19.66 9.20
N GLY A 57 3.04 19.91 10.12
CA GLY A 57 3.17 19.14 11.36
C GLY A 57 3.85 17.77 11.18
N VAL A 58 3.53 16.84 12.06
CA VAL A 58 4.17 15.51 12.11
C VAL A 58 3.29 14.46 11.44
N ALA A 59 3.77 13.87 10.35
CA ALA A 59 3.16 12.69 9.75
C ALA A 59 3.67 11.41 10.43
N ARG A 60 2.75 10.47 10.72
CA ARG A 60 3.05 9.16 11.31
C ARG A 60 2.45 8.06 10.43
N MET A 61 2.66 6.81 10.82
CA MET A 61 1.97 5.66 10.24
C MET A 61 0.44 5.84 10.33
N ALA A 62 -0.28 5.35 9.32
CA ALA A 62 -1.73 5.21 9.40
C ALA A 62 -2.14 4.35 10.59
N ASP A 63 -3.32 4.60 11.15
CA ASP A 63 -3.86 3.71 12.17
C ASP A 63 -4.00 2.28 11.61
N PRO A 64 -3.60 1.23 12.34
CA PRO A 64 -3.74 -0.15 11.88
C PRO A 64 -5.15 -0.50 11.39
N SER A 65 -6.20 0.06 12.01
CA SER A 65 -7.58 -0.18 11.58
C SER A 65 -7.87 0.34 10.17
N VAL A 66 -7.22 1.43 9.75
CA VAL A 66 -7.31 1.95 8.38
C VAL A 66 -6.64 0.98 7.40
N ILE A 67 -5.47 0.46 7.77
CA ILE A 67 -4.71 -0.50 6.95
C ILE A 67 -5.50 -1.81 6.80
N GLU A 68 -6.06 -2.34 7.89
CA GLU A 68 -6.90 -3.55 7.90
C GLU A 68 -8.13 -3.38 7.00
N ALA A 69 -8.82 -2.24 7.09
CA ALA A 69 -9.97 -1.96 6.24
C ALA A 69 -9.61 -1.90 4.74
N ILE A 70 -8.41 -1.41 4.39
CA ILE A 70 -7.91 -1.37 3.01
C ILE A 70 -7.52 -2.78 2.53
N LEU A 71 -6.85 -3.57 3.38
CA LEU A 71 -6.50 -4.97 3.11
C LEU A 71 -7.73 -5.83 2.81
N GLU A 72 -8.84 -5.59 3.52
CA GLU A 72 -10.11 -6.31 3.29
C GLU A 72 -10.83 -5.85 2.02
N ALA A 73 -10.54 -4.65 1.53
CA ALA A 73 -11.30 -4.02 0.45
C ALA A 73 -10.85 -4.42 -0.95
N ALA A 74 -9.56 -4.73 -1.15
CA ALA A 74 -8.99 -5.06 -2.45
C ALA A 74 -8.03 -6.28 -2.35
N PRO A 75 -8.13 -7.28 -3.24
CA PRO A 75 -7.29 -8.49 -3.25
C PRO A 75 -5.89 -8.29 -3.86
N ILE A 76 -5.44 -7.04 -4.03
CA ILE A 76 -4.08 -6.69 -4.46
C ILE A 76 -3.19 -6.38 -3.25
N PRO A 77 -1.85 -6.54 -3.36
CA PRO A 77 -0.93 -6.22 -2.27
C PRO A 77 -1.12 -4.81 -1.69
N VAL A 78 -0.93 -4.70 -0.36
CA VAL A 78 -0.96 -3.45 0.43
C VAL A 78 0.38 -3.28 1.16
#